data_AF-A0A5C7ADA0-F1
#
_entry.id   AF-A0A5C7ADA0-F1
#
_cell.length_a   1.000
_cell.length_b   1.000
_cell.length_c   1.000
_cell.angle_alpha   90.00
_cell.angle_beta   90.00
_cell.angle_gamma   90.00
#
_symmetry.space_group_name_H-M   'P 1'
#
loop_
_entity.id
_entity.type
_entity.pdbx_description
1 polymer ?
#
loop_
_entity_poly.entity_id
_entity_poly.type
_entity_poly.pdbx_seq_one_letter_code
_entity_poly.pdbx_strand_id
1 'polypeptide(L)'
;MFGKKKPVTQIDKEQLQLIENAQRRIKQKKRLYFHFVIFLIGAIFLIILNTVLGVGEFTKIFGLDWFVFAILAWLFLFVFHLFNVFVTHKFMGKEWEEAQLSKLVAQQKSRIETLKTQVEHTQPVATPVISEKKTRIHKNLTLIAAAGENNVIGKDNDLIWHLSDDLKRFKSLTSDHCIIMGRKTFESFSKPLPNRTHIIITRQQQYSVPTGVIVVHSLADALDAAKNDSQPFIIGGGEIYRQALPYADKIELTRVHDTFEGDAFFPKIDPSEWIETQSKLHQKDAQHPYAFSFITYHRR
;
A
#
# COMPACT_ATOMS: atom_id res chain seq x y z
N MET A 1 34.13 -4.27 -16.00
CA MET A 1 33.34 -5.31 -16.68
C MET A 1 32.13 -5.66 -15.81
N PHE A 2 30.93 -5.26 -16.20
CA PHE A 2 29.70 -5.58 -15.47
C PHE A 2 29.19 -6.95 -15.93
N GLY A 3 29.27 -7.95 -15.03
CA GLY A 3 28.73 -9.28 -15.29
C GLY A 3 27.23 -9.22 -15.48
N LYS A 4 26.76 -9.54 -16.68
CA LYS A 4 25.32 -9.71 -16.97
C LYS A 4 24.82 -10.90 -16.14
N LYS A 5 23.88 -10.64 -15.21
CA LYS A 5 23.17 -11.72 -14.49
C LYS A 5 22.39 -12.56 -15.51
N LYS A 6 22.58 -13.88 -15.49
CA LYS A 6 21.88 -14.81 -16.37
C LYS A 6 20.36 -14.75 -16.12
N PRO A 7 19.52 -14.90 -17.16
CA PRO A 7 18.07 -14.99 -16.99
C PRO A 7 17.73 -16.27 -16.22
N VAL A 8 17.02 -16.11 -15.10
CA VAL A 8 16.60 -17.20 -14.21
C VAL A 8 15.41 -17.93 -14.85
N THR A 9 15.54 -19.24 -15.09
CA THR A 9 14.50 -20.06 -15.73
C THR A 9 13.33 -20.33 -14.77
N GLN A 10 12.18 -20.79 -15.28
CA GLN A 10 11.03 -21.13 -14.44
C GLN A 10 11.34 -22.26 -13.44
N ILE A 11 12.13 -23.25 -13.87
CA ILE A 11 12.62 -24.36 -13.04
C ILE A 11 13.46 -23.82 -11.87
N ASP A 12 14.30 -22.80 -12.11
CA ASP A 12 15.10 -22.17 -11.06
C ASP A 12 14.23 -21.44 -10.02
N LYS A 13 13.08 -20.87 -10.43
CA LYS A 13 12.17 -20.18 -9.50
C LYS A 13 11.44 -21.16 -8.57
N GLU A 14 11.02 -22.31 -9.08
CA GLU A 14 10.39 -23.36 -8.29
C GLU A 14 11.38 -23.93 -7.26
N GLN A 15 12.62 -24.19 -7.68
CA GLN A 15 13.69 -24.62 -6.79
C GLN A 15 13.99 -23.60 -5.68
N LEU A 16 14.05 -22.31 -6.02
CA LEU A 16 14.22 -21.24 -5.03
C LEU A 16 13.08 -21.21 -4.01
N GLN A 17 11.83 -21.36 -4.47
CA GLN A 17 10.67 -21.40 -3.58
C GLN A 17 10.68 -22.62 -2.65
N LEU A 18 11.10 -23.79 -3.13
CA LEU A 18 11.27 -24.98 -2.30
C LEU A 18 12.30 -24.75 -1.19
N ILE A 19 13.42 -24.11 -1.53
CA ILE A 19 14.48 -23.77 -0.56
C ILE A 19 13.97 -22.75 0.47
N GLU A 20 13.29 -21.69 0.04
CA GLU A 20 12.71 -20.69 0.95
C GLU A 20 11.68 -21.31 1.91
N ASN A 21 10.81 -22.18 1.39
CA ASN A 21 9.83 -22.90 2.20
C ASN A 21 10.52 -23.81 3.23
N ALA A 22 11.54 -24.57 2.81
CA ALA A 22 12.31 -25.42 3.71
C ALA A 22 13.00 -24.59 4.83
N GLN A 23 13.62 -23.46 4.49
CA GLN A 23 14.25 -22.56 5.46
C GLN A 23 13.24 -22.00 6.46
N ARG A 24 12.06 -21.56 5.99
CA ARG A 24 10.97 -21.08 6.87
C ARG A 24 10.52 -22.18 7.84
N ARG A 25 10.36 -23.42 7.37
CA ARG A 25 9.99 -24.57 8.22
C ARG A 25 11.05 -24.87 9.27
N ILE A 26 12.33 -24.81 8.90
CA ILE A 26 13.45 -24.96 9.86
C ILE A 26 13.39 -23.87 10.93
N LYS A 27 13.17 -22.60 10.54
CA LYS A 27 13.08 -21.48 11.49
C LYS A 27 11.92 -21.63 12.47
N GLN A 28 10.74 -22.04 11.99
CA GLN A 28 9.56 -22.27 12.83
C GLN A 28 9.81 -23.37 13.86
N LYS A 29 10.37 -24.52 13.45
CA LYS A 29 10.72 -25.63 14.36
C LYS A 29 11.76 -25.22 15.40
N LYS A 30 12.79 -24.45 14.99
CA LYS A 30 13.79 -23.90 15.92
C LYS A 30 13.16 -22.94 16.94
N ARG A 31 12.24 -22.07 16.52
CA ARG A 31 11.53 -21.14 17.42
C ARG A 31 10.70 -21.90 18.45
N LEU A 32 9.98 -22.94 18.03
CA LEU A 32 9.21 -23.78 18.93
C LEU A 32 10.11 -24.46 19.97
N TYR A 33 11.24 -25.03 19.55
CA TYR A 33 12.21 -25.63 20.47
C TYR A 33 12.74 -24.62 21.48
N PHE A 34 13.06 -23.40 21.05
CA PHE A 34 13.49 -22.34 21.94
C PHE A 34 12.42 -21.97 22.99
N HIS A 35 11.15 -21.89 22.59
CA HIS A 35 10.05 -21.64 23.54
C HIS A 35 9.86 -22.80 24.52
N PHE A 36 10.07 -24.05 24.08
CA PHE A 36 10.04 -25.23 24.95
C PHE A 36 11.13 -25.18 26.02
N VAL A 37 12.37 -24.84 25.64
CA VAL A 37 13.49 -24.71 26.58
C VAL A 37 13.22 -23.60 27.60
N ILE A 38 12.74 -22.44 27.16
CA ILE A 38 12.37 -21.34 28.06
C ILE A 38 11.27 -21.76 29.03
N PHE A 39 10.25 -22.47 28.54
CA PHE A 39 9.17 -22.98 29.38
C PHE A 39 9.69 -23.92 30.46
N LEU A 40 10.60 -24.85 30.13
CA LEU A 40 11.19 -25.78 31.09
C LEU A 40 11.99 -25.05 32.18
N ILE A 41 12.88 -24.14 31.76
CA ILE A 41 13.71 -23.35 32.69
C ILE A 41 12.82 -22.47 33.57
N GLY A 42 11.83 -21.80 32.99
CA GLY A 42 10.90 -20.94 33.69
C GLY A 42 10.02 -21.69 34.70
N ALA A 43 9.56 -22.90 34.36
CA ALA A 43 8.79 -23.74 35.28
C ALA A 43 9.64 -24.16 36.49
N ILE A 44 10.88 -24.62 36.26
CA ILE A 44 11.83 -24.95 37.34
C ILE A 44 12.11 -23.73 38.22
N PHE A 45 12.33 -22.57 37.60
CA PHE A 45 12.57 -21.32 38.31
C PHE A 45 11.38 -20.92 39.21
N LEU A 46 10.15 -21.00 38.70
CA LEU A 46 8.95 -20.69 39.48
C LEU A 46 8.76 -21.63 40.67
N ILE A 47 9.09 -22.91 40.51
CA ILE A 47 9.08 -23.89 41.61
C ILE A 47 10.11 -23.49 42.67
N ILE A 48 11.36 -23.21 42.28
CA ILE A 48 12.43 -22.80 43.21
C ILE A 48 12.07 -21.49 43.94
N LEU A 49 11.48 -20.53 43.22
CA LEU A 49 11.07 -19.25 43.79
C LEU A 49 10.07 -19.43 44.95
N ASN A 50 9.14 -20.37 44.79
CA ASN A 50 8.18 -20.69 45.84
C ASN A 50 8.81 -21.55 46.95
N THR A 51 9.53 -22.63 46.60
CA THR A 51 10.00 -23.62 47.59
C THR A 51 11.24 -23.21 48.37
N VAL A 52 12.16 -22.46 47.76
CA VAL A 52 13.45 -22.07 48.37
C VAL A 52 13.40 -20.65 48.91
N LEU A 53 12.75 -19.74 48.19
CA LEU A 53 12.73 -18.31 48.52
C LEU A 53 11.43 -17.88 49.24
N GLY A 54 10.46 -18.78 49.40
CA GLY A 54 9.19 -18.51 50.11
C GLY A 54 8.29 -17.50 49.40
N VAL A 55 8.53 -17.20 48.11
CA VAL A 55 7.76 -16.19 47.39
C VAL A 55 6.36 -16.73 47.10
N GLY A 56 5.35 -16.10 47.71
CA GLY A 56 3.95 -16.47 47.54
C GLY A 56 3.53 -17.75 48.28
N GLU A 57 4.28 -18.18 49.28
CA GLU A 57 3.98 -19.37 50.11
C GLU A 57 2.54 -19.37 50.68
N PHE A 58 2.03 -18.20 51.04
CA PHE A 58 0.67 -18.04 51.58
C PHE A 58 -0.41 -17.86 50.51
N THR A 59 -0.02 -17.71 49.23
CA THR A 59 -0.96 -17.49 48.13
C THR A 59 -1.34 -18.83 47.50
N LYS A 60 -2.46 -19.38 47.96
CA LYS A 60 -3.09 -20.56 47.37
C LYS A 60 -4.34 -20.17 46.60
N ILE A 61 -4.44 -20.69 45.38
CA ILE A 61 -5.61 -20.51 44.52
C ILE A 61 -6.27 -21.90 44.44
N PHE A 62 -7.52 -22.03 44.89
CA PHE A 62 -8.23 -23.32 44.96
C PHE A 62 -7.46 -24.44 45.68
N GLY A 63 -6.67 -24.10 46.71
CA GLY A 63 -5.88 -25.07 47.49
C GLY A 63 -4.55 -25.51 46.86
N LEU A 64 -4.22 -25.02 45.66
CA LEU A 64 -2.93 -25.25 44.99
C LEU A 64 -2.06 -23.98 45.08
N ASP A 65 -0.75 -24.16 45.05
CA ASP A 65 0.21 -23.05 45.09
C ASP A 65 0.09 -22.19 43.82
N TRP A 66 0.24 -20.87 43.96
CA TRP A 66 0.10 -19.91 42.86
C TRP A 66 0.93 -20.25 41.61
N PHE A 67 2.13 -20.79 41.79
CA PHE A 67 3.04 -21.11 40.69
C PHE A 67 2.50 -22.23 39.78
N VAL A 68 1.61 -23.09 40.29
CA VAL A 68 0.94 -24.14 39.50
C VAL A 68 0.06 -23.49 38.42
N PHE A 69 -0.70 -22.44 38.76
CA PHE A 69 -1.51 -21.71 37.79
C PHE A 69 -0.66 -20.92 36.80
N ALA A 70 0.46 -20.35 37.25
CA ALA A 70 1.42 -19.69 36.37
C ALA A 70 2.01 -20.67 35.33
N ILE A 71 2.39 -21.87 35.77
CA ILE A 71 2.88 -22.93 34.87
C ILE A 71 1.76 -23.39 33.92
N LEU A 72 0.52 -23.57 34.40
CA LEU A 72 -0.61 -23.97 33.55
C LEU A 72 -0.95 -22.93 32.49
N ALA A 73 -0.99 -21.64 32.84
CA ALA A 73 -1.21 -20.55 31.88
C ALA A 73 -0.09 -20.50 30.83
N TRP A 74 1.16 -20.69 31.26
CA TRP A 74 2.28 -20.72 30.34
C TRP A 74 2.29 -21.96 29.44
N LEU A 75 1.91 -23.12 29.99
CA LEU A 75 1.74 -24.36 29.24
C LEU A 75 0.67 -24.21 28.17
N PHE A 76 -0.44 -23.54 28.47
CA PHE A 76 -1.48 -23.24 27.49
C PHE A 76 -0.95 -22.43 26.30
N LEU A 77 -0.17 -21.37 26.56
CA LEU A 77 0.48 -20.58 25.50
C LEU A 77 1.47 -21.42 24.69
N PHE A 78 2.22 -22.31 25.33
CA PHE A 78 3.12 -23.23 24.65
C PHE A 78 2.37 -24.22 23.75
N VAL A 79 1.28 -24.82 24.25
CA VAL A 79 0.42 -25.73 23.47
C VAL A 79 -0.23 -25.01 22.29
N PHE A 80 -0.67 -23.76 22.47
CA PHE A 80 -1.17 -22.94 21.36
C PHE A 80 -0.09 -22.70 20.30
N HIS A 81 1.14 -22.37 20.72
CA HIS A 81 2.27 -22.19 19.80
C HIS A 81 2.61 -23.50 19.05
N LEU A 82 2.59 -24.64 19.76
CA LEU A 82 2.80 -25.97 19.20
C LEU A 82 1.75 -26.30 18.14
N PHE A 83 0.46 -26.11 18.46
CA PHE A 83 -0.65 -26.28 17.53
C PHE A 83 -0.47 -25.39 16.30
N ASN A 84 -0.03 -24.13 16.49
CA ASN A 84 0.14 -23.21 15.38
C ASN A 84 1.21 -23.66 14.37
N VAL A 85 2.32 -24.21 14.86
CA VAL A 85 3.45 -24.66 14.04
C VAL A 85 3.15 -25.97 13.28
N PHE A 86 2.40 -26.89 13.91
CA PHE A 86 2.16 -28.23 13.37
C PHE A 86 0.81 -28.42 12.68
N VAL A 87 -0.24 -27.72 13.11
CA VAL A 87 -1.61 -27.91 12.61
C VAL A 87 -1.97 -26.81 11.61
N THR A 88 -1.96 -25.53 12.01
CA THR A 88 -2.41 -24.43 11.15
C THR A 88 -1.60 -24.34 9.86
N HIS A 89 -0.28 -24.48 9.94
CA HIS A 89 0.59 -24.43 8.75
C HIS A 89 0.55 -25.69 7.88
N LYS A 90 0.07 -26.83 8.39
CA LYS A 90 -0.14 -28.05 7.59
C LYS A 90 -1.45 -27.99 6.80
N PHE A 91 -2.46 -27.32 7.36
CA PHE A 91 -3.80 -27.22 6.76
C PHE A 91 -3.98 -25.98 5.85
N MET A 92 -3.35 -24.85 6.20
CA MET A 92 -3.37 -23.59 5.44
C MET A 92 -1.93 -23.12 5.13
N GLY A 93 -1.15 -24.02 4.53
CA GLY A 93 0.19 -23.71 4.03
C GLY A 93 0.17 -23.10 2.63
N LYS A 94 1.34 -22.72 2.13
CA LYS A 94 1.52 -22.15 0.78
C LYS A 94 1.00 -23.06 -0.34
N GLU A 95 1.12 -24.37 -0.17
CA GLU A 95 0.59 -25.38 -1.12
C GLU A 95 -0.95 -25.34 -1.20
N TRP A 96 -1.63 -25.10 -0.08
CA TRP A 96 -3.09 -24.91 -0.07
C TRP A 96 -3.48 -23.60 -0.75
N GLU A 97 -2.72 -22.52 -0.52
CA GLU A 97 -2.91 -21.23 -1.21
C GLU A 97 -2.72 -21.36 -2.73
N GLU A 98 -1.67 -22.06 -3.18
CA GLU A 98 -1.39 -22.33 -4.60
C GLU A 98 -2.48 -23.22 -5.24
N ALA A 99 -3.00 -24.20 -4.50
CA ALA A 99 -4.14 -25.01 -4.93
C ALA A 99 -5.44 -24.17 -5.07
N GLN A 100 -5.71 -23.23 -4.17
CA GLN A 100 -6.84 -22.31 -4.33
C GLN A 100 -6.64 -21.33 -5.49
N LEU A 101 -5.42 -20.81 -5.67
CA LEU A 101 -5.10 -19.89 -6.75
C LEU A 101 -5.24 -20.56 -8.13
N SER A 102 -4.70 -21.76 -8.29
CA SER A 102 -4.83 -22.53 -9.54
C SER A 102 -6.29 -22.82 -9.88
N LYS A 103 -7.12 -23.13 -8.87
CA LYS A 103 -8.57 -23.30 -9.04
C LYS A 103 -9.25 -22.02 -9.53
N LEU A 104 -8.90 -20.86 -8.98
CA LEU A 104 -9.44 -19.56 -9.40
C LEU A 104 -8.99 -19.19 -10.84
N VAL A 105 -7.72 -19.43 -11.17
CA VAL A 105 -7.20 -19.20 -12.53
C VAL A 105 -7.91 -20.10 -13.56
N ALA A 106 -8.15 -21.36 -13.21
CA ALA A 106 -8.92 -22.28 -14.07
C ALA A 106 -10.35 -21.78 -14.30
N GLN A 107 -11.03 -21.29 -13.25
CA GLN A 107 -12.37 -20.69 -13.37
C GLN A 107 -12.37 -19.43 -14.24
N GLN A 108 -11.36 -18.57 -14.11
CA GLN A 108 -11.24 -17.39 -14.96
C GLN A 108 -11.00 -17.74 -16.43
N LYS A 109 -10.15 -18.74 -16.71
CA LYS A 109 -9.92 -19.23 -18.07
C LYS A 109 -11.21 -19.75 -18.70
N SER A 110 -11.98 -20.57 -17.98
CA SER A 110 -13.27 -21.07 -18.45
C SER A 110 -14.25 -19.92 -18.73
N ARG A 111 -14.31 -18.90 -17.84
CA ARG A 111 -15.18 -17.73 -18.05
C ARG A 111 -14.77 -16.91 -19.28
N ILE A 112 -13.47 -16.76 -19.52
CA ILE A 112 -12.94 -16.09 -20.72
C ILE A 112 -13.30 -16.89 -21.98
N GLU A 113 -13.20 -18.21 -21.95
CA GLU A 113 -13.62 -19.07 -23.06
C GLU A 113 -15.12 -18.93 -23.33
N THR A 114 -15.97 -18.99 -22.30
CA THR A 114 -17.43 -18.78 -22.46
C THR A 114 -17.75 -17.41 -23.08
N LEU A 115 -17.06 -16.36 -22.62
CA LEU A 115 -17.23 -15.00 -23.16
C LEU A 115 -16.77 -14.92 -24.63
N LYS A 116 -15.67 -15.58 -25.00
CA LYS A 116 -15.21 -15.65 -26.40
C LYS A 116 -16.22 -16.37 -27.28
N THR A 117 -16.77 -17.49 -26.83
CA THR A 117 -17.81 -18.24 -27.56
C THR A 117 -19.11 -17.42 -27.71
N GLN A 118 -19.49 -16.64 -26.69
CA GLN A 118 -20.62 -15.70 -26.79
C GLN A 118 -20.37 -14.56 -27.78
N VAL A 119 -19.13 -14.06 -27.85
CA VAL A 119 -18.73 -13.04 -28.82
C VAL A 119 -18.72 -13.61 -30.24
N GLU A 120 -18.31 -14.86 -30.44
CA GLU A 120 -18.35 -15.54 -31.75
C GLU A 120 -19.78 -15.88 -32.23
N HIS A 121 -20.71 -16.18 -31.31
CA HIS A 121 -22.12 -16.44 -31.64
C HIS A 121 -22.96 -15.17 -31.85
N THR A 122 -22.43 -13.99 -31.56
CA THR A 122 -23.09 -12.71 -31.86
C THR A 122 -22.53 -12.21 -33.19
N GLN A 123 -23.36 -12.14 -34.24
CA GLN A 123 -22.99 -11.63 -35.56
C GLN A 123 -22.29 -10.26 -35.49
N PRO A 124 -21.39 -9.93 -36.45
CA PRO A 124 -20.54 -8.76 -36.38
C PRO A 124 -21.42 -7.50 -36.47
N VAL A 125 -21.58 -6.82 -35.33
CA VAL A 125 -22.04 -5.43 -35.33
C VAL A 125 -20.97 -4.65 -36.07
N ALA A 126 -21.39 -3.99 -37.15
CA ALA A 126 -20.57 -3.13 -37.98
C ALA A 126 -19.59 -2.33 -37.14
N THR A 127 -18.30 -2.44 -37.47
CA THR A 127 -17.22 -1.65 -36.90
C THR A 127 -17.65 -0.19 -36.86
N PRO A 128 -17.91 0.42 -35.70
CA PRO A 128 -17.81 1.85 -35.64
C PRO A 128 -16.33 2.13 -35.79
N VAL A 129 -15.97 2.90 -36.82
CA VAL A 129 -14.69 3.60 -36.86
C VAL A 129 -14.60 4.35 -35.53
N ILE A 130 -13.81 3.81 -34.59
CA ILE A 130 -13.52 4.47 -33.32
C ILE A 130 -12.60 5.63 -33.69
N SER A 131 -13.22 6.75 -34.04
CA SER A 131 -12.66 8.06 -33.75
C SER A 131 -12.44 8.09 -32.25
N GLU A 132 -11.19 8.23 -31.81
CA GLU A 132 -10.78 8.34 -30.41
C GLU A 132 -11.42 9.55 -29.72
N LYS A 133 -12.71 9.47 -29.38
CA LYS A 133 -13.30 10.32 -28.36
C LYS A 133 -13.16 9.59 -27.03
N LYS A 134 -12.12 9.96 -26.27
CA LYS A 134 -11.97 9.63 -24.85
C LYS A 134 -13.29 9.93 -24.13
N THR A 135 -14.08 8.90 -23.84
CA THR A 135 -15.21 9.03 -22.94
C THR A 135 -14.64 9.31 -21.54
N ARG A 136 -14.73 10.57 -21.07
CA ARG A 136 -14.33 10.95 -19.71
C ARG A 136 -15.31 10.31 -18.74
N ILE A 137 -14.92 9.21 -18.09
CA ILE A 137 -15.79 8.45 -17.17
C ILE A 137 -15.95 9.16 -15.82
N HIS A 138 -15.07 10.10 -15.46
CA HIS A 138 -15.15 10.85 -14.21
C HIS A 138 -15.29 12.34 -14.48
N LYS A 139 -16.36 12.94 -13.95
CA LYS A 139 -16.47 14.39 -13.82
C LYS A 139 -15.68 14.82 -12.58
N ASN A 140 -14.88 15.88 -12.69
CA ASN A 140 -14.19 16.61 -11.60
C ASN A 140 -12.92 15.96 -11.03
N LEU A 141 -12.22 15.12 -11.80
CA LEU A 141 -10.91 14.62 -11.36
C LEU A 141 -9.93 15.79 -11.19
N THR A 142 -9.37 15.92 -9.98
CA THR A 142 -8.47 17.02 -9.61
C THR A 142 -7.06 16.51 -9.37
N LEU A 143 -6.05 17.12 -10.01
CA LEU A 143 -4.65 16.93 -9.62
C LEU A 143 -4.30 17.98 -8.57
N ILE A 144 -3.68 17.59 -7.46
CA ILE A 144 -3.20 18.52 -6.45
C ILE A 144 -1.74 18.26 -6.16
N ALA A 145 -0.89 19.28 -6.31
CA ALA A 145 0.55 19.14 -6.18
C ALA A 145 1.20 20.44 -5.69
N ALA A 146 2.34 20.32 -5.01
CA ALA A 146 3.28 21.41 -4.82
C ALA A 146 4.51 21.16 -5.70
N ALA A 147 4.92 22.16 -6.49
CA ALA A 147 6.06 22.04 -7.41
C ALA A 147 6.91 23.31 -7.44
N GLY A 148 8.23 23.16 -7.52
CA GLY A 148 9.18 24.26 -7.72
C GLY A 148 9.09 24.86 -9.12
N GLU A 149 9.80 25.94 -9.41
CA GLU A 149 9.73 26.65 -10.71
C GLU A 149 10.07 25.72 -11.89
N ASN A 150 11.00 24.78 -11.68
CA ASN A 150 11.39 23.74 -12.63
C ASN A 150 10.48 22.49 -12.63
N ASN A 151 9.28 22.56 -12.05
CA ASN A 151 8.29 21.48 -11.88
C ASN A 151 8.76 20.30 -11.01
N VAL A 152 9.86 20.42 -10.27
CA VAL A 152 10.27 19.39 -9.31
C VAL A 152 9.25 19.27 -8.18
N ILE A 153 8.96 18.05 -7.71
CA ILE A 153 7.99 17.78 -6.64
C ILE A 153 8.58 17.01 -5.46
N GLY A 154 9.76 16.41 -5.62
CA GLY A 154 10.37 15.57 -4.61
C GLY A 154 11.74 15.06 -5.02
N LYS A 155 12.49 14.59 -4.02
CA LYS A 155 13.81 13.97 -4.15
C LYS A 155 13.88 12.79 -3.17
N ASP A 156 14.38 11.64 -3.61
CA ASP A 156 14.60 10.46 -2.76
C ASP A 156 13.34 9.94 -2.01
N ASN A 157 12.15 10.19 -2.58
CA ASN A 157 10.81 9.95 -2.02
C ASN A 157 10.39 10.87 -0.86
N ASP A 158 11.11 11.96 -0.63
CA ASP A 158 10.76 13.00 0.34
C ASP A 158 10.38 14.32 -0.33
N LEU A 159 9.65 15.14 0.42
CA LEU A 159 9.38 16.52 0.04
C LEU A 159 10.64 17.37 0.23
N ILE A 160 10.92 18.22 -0.76
CA ILE A 160 12.12 19.08 -0.75
C ILE A 160 11.97 20.24 0.25
N TRP A 161 10.74 20.64 0.54
CA TRP A 161 10.41 21.76 1.41
C TRP A 161 9.29 21.41 2.39
N HIS A 162 9.19 22.22 3.45
CA HIS A 162 8.09 22.19 4.38
C HIS A 162 7.31 23.51 4.31
N LEU A 163 6.09 23.46 3.76
CA LEU A 163 5.22 24.63 3.62
C LEU A 163 3.92 24.38 4.40
N SER A 164 3.84 24.94 5.62
CA SER A 164 2.75 24.62 6.54
C SER A 164 1.37 25.00 5.99
N ASP A 165 1.27 26.12 5.27
CA ASP A 165 0.00 26.57 4.69
C ASP A 165 -0.41 25.77 3.45
N ASP A 166 0.54 25.22 2.70
CA ASP A 166 0.26 24.26 1.65
C ASP A 166 -0.31 22.95 2.23
N LEU A 167 0.28 22.44 3.32
CA LEU A 167 -0.24 21.26 4.01
C LEU A 167 -1.66 21.48 4.56
N LYS A 168 -1.94 22.67 5.10
CA LYS A 168 -3.30 23.05 5.54
C LYS A 168 -4.27 23.09 4.36
N ARG A 169 -3.87 23.68 3.24
CA ARG A 169 -4.67 23.73 2.01
C ARG A 169 -4.93 22.32 1.46
N PHE A 170 -3.89 21.49 1.35
CA PHE A 170 -4.00 20.10 0.93
C PHE A 170 -4.99 19.33 1.81
N LYS A 171 -4.87 19.44 3.13
CA LYS A 171 -5.81 18.82 4.07
C LYS A 171 -7.24 19.32 3.84
N SER A 172 -7.43 20.63 3.73
CA SER A 172 -8.76 21.24 3.53
C SER A 172 -9.43 20.74 2.26
N LEU A 173 -8.70 20.71 1.15
CA LEU A 173 -9.24 20.32 -0.16
C LEU A 173 -9.52 18.82 -0.28
N THR A 174 -8.69 17.98 0.35
CA THR A 174 -8.75 16.52 0.15
C THR A 174 -9.53 15.77 1.22
N SER A 175 -9.96 16.44 2.30
CA SER A 175 -10.74 15.78 3.36
C SER A 175 -12.07 15.27 2.82
N ASP A 176 -12.50 14.11 3.32
CA ASP A 176 -13.70 13.37 2.94
C ASP A 176 -13.74 12.89 1.48
N HIS A 177 -12.62 13.02 0.76
CA HIS A 177 -12.44 12.56 -0.61
C HIS A 177 -11.45 11.39 -0.73
N CYS A 178 -11.50 10.73 -1.87
CA CYS A 178 -10.56 9.74 -2.35
C CYS A 178 -9.27 10.42 -2.79
N ILE A 179 -8.15 9.94 -2.28
CA ILE A 179 -6.82 10.34 -2.71
C ILE A 179 -6.13 9.17 -3.40
N ILE A 180 -5.76 9.39 -4.65
CA ILE A 180 -5.16 8.39 -5.53
C ILE A 180 -3.67 8.71 -5.66
N MET A 181 -2.84 7.70 -5.40
CA MET A 181 -1.40 7.87 -5.43
C MET A 181 -0.65 6.62 -5.87
N GLY A 182 0.62 6.79 -6.21
CA GLY A 182 1.54 5.69 -6.46
C GLY A 182 2.11 5.13 -5.15
N ARG A 183 2.55 3.87 -5.17
CA ARG A 183 3.17 3.18 -4.03
C ARG A 183 4.23 4.01 -3.29
N LYS A 184 5.19 4.59 -4.01
CA LYS A 184 6.29 5.38 -3.42
C LYS A 184 5.80 6.61 -2.63
N THR A 185 4.76 7.28 -3.13
CA THR A 185 4.14 8.42 -2.45
C THR A 185 3.39 7.99 -1.19
N PHE A 186 2.79 6.80 -1.19
CA PHE A 186 2.19 6.26 0.02
C PHE A 186 3.25 5.89 1.07
N GLU A 187 4.38 5.33 0.63
CA GLU A 187 5.50 4.92 1.49
C GLU A 187 6.19 6.10 2.19
N SER A 188 6.06 7.33 1.67
CA SER A 188 6.58 8.54 2.33
C SER A 188 5.70 9.02 3.48
N PHE A 189 4.48 8.50 3.63
CA PHE A 189 3.63 8.82 4.77
C PHE A 189 3.97 7.95 5.97
N SER A 190 4.14 8.58 7.14
CA SER A 190 4.32 7.86 8.40
C SER A 190 3.08 7.07 8.82
N LYS A 191 1.89 7.52 8.39
CA LYS A 191 0.60 6.86 8.60
C LYS A 191 -0.42 7.34 7.56
N PRO A 192 -1.46 6.54 7.26
CA PRO A 192 -2.59 7.00 6.45
C PRO A 192 -3.21 8.28 7.02
N LEU A 193 -3.59 9.17 6.12
CA LEU A 193 -4.17 10.45 6.49
C LEU A 193 -5.63 10.27 6.94
N PRO A 194 -6.06 10.88 8.06
CA PRO A 194 -7.44 10.71 8.54
C PRO A 194 -8.45 11.34 7.58
N ASN A 195 -9.68 10.83 7.60
CA ASN A 195 -10.84 11.31 6.82
C ASN A 195 -10.58 11.32 5.31
N ARG A 196 -9.84 10.33 4.79
CA ARG A 196 -9.52 10.20 3.36
C ARG A 196 -9.46 8.74 2.95
N THR A 197 -10.14 8.39 1.87
CA THR A 197 -10.02 7.05 1.29
C THR A 197 -8.75 6.99 0.45
N HIS A 198 -7.81 6.13 0.83
CA HIS A 198 -6.54 5.99 0.13
C HIS A 198 -6.66 4.94 -0.97
N ILE A 199 -6.29 5.29 -2.20
CA ILE A 199 -6.24 4.38 -3.35
C ILE A 199 -4.81 4.37 -3.88
N ILE A 200 -4.16 3.21 -3.82
CA ILE A 200 -2.75 3.05 -4.17
C ILE A 200 -2.62 2.25 -5.45
N ILE A 201 -1.97 2.86 -6.44
CA ILE A 201 -1.60 2.20 -7.70
C ILE A 201 -0.22 1.58 -7.54
N THR A 202 -0.12 0.26 -7.73
CA THR A 202 1.13 -0.48 -7.68
C THR A 202 1.15 -1.66 -8.65
N ARG A 203 2.33 -2.00 -9.17
CA ARG A 203 2.54 -3.22 -9.98
C ARG A 203 2.79 -4.45 -9.09
N GLN A 204 3.02 -4.26 -7.80
CA GLN A 204 3.26 -5.35 -6.86
C GLN A 204 1.92 -5.98 -6.46
N GLN A 205 1.69 -7.21 -6.91
CA GLN A 205 0.44 -7.94 -6.68
C GLN A 205 0.14 -8.19 -5.20
N GLN A 206 1.17 -8.43 -4.39
CA GLN A 206 1.05 -8.68 -2.96
C GLN A 206 1.65 -7.50 -2.17
N TYR A 207 1.07 -6.32 -2.36
CA TYR A 207 1.46 -5.12 -1.61
C TYR A 207 0.63 -5.00 -0.34
N SER A 208 1.25 -5.20 0.81
CA SER A 208 0.57 -5.12 2.11
C SER A 208 0.35 -3.66 2.51
N VAL A 209 -0.89 -3.34 2.87
CA VAL A 209 -1.29 -2.01 3.34
C VAL A 209 -2.10 -2.12 4.63
N PRO A 210 -2.18 -1.05 5.45
CA PRO A 210 -3.08 -1.01 6.59
C PRO A 210 -4.55 -1.19 6.18
N THR A 211 -5.39 -1.64 7.11
CA THR A 211 -6.84 -1.74 6.91
C THR A 211 -7.44 -0.39 6.47
N GLY A 212 -8.38 -0.43 5.51
CA GLY A 212 -9.06 0.76 5.00
C GLY A 212 -8.36 1.46 3.82
N VAL A 213 -7.24 0.91 3.34
CA VAL A 213 -6.53 1.37 2.15
C VAL A 213 -6.85 0.43 0.97
N ILE A 214 -7.18 1.02 -0.18
CA ILE A 214 -7.51 0.29 -1.40
C ILE A 214 -6.24 0.17 -2.26
N VAL A 215 -5.93 -1.04 -2.73
CA VAL A 215 -4.81 -1.29 -3.64
C VAL A 215 -5.36 -1.72 -5.00
N VAL A 216 -4.83 -1.08 -6.05
CA VAL A 216 -5.20 -1.34 -7.44
C VAL A 216 -3.95 -1.38 -8.33
N HIS A 217 -4.12 -1.86 -9.56
CA HIS A 217 -2.98 -2.14 -10.46
C HIS A 217 -2.97 -1.28 -11.74
N SER A 218 -3.95 -0.41 -11.91
CA SER A 218 -4.01 0.54 -13.02
C SER A 218 -4.69 1.84 -12.63
N LEU A 219 -4.48 2.90 -13.41
CA LEU A 219 -5.22 4.16 -13.25
C LEU A 219 -6.73 3.96 -13.47
N ALA A 220 -7.12 3.11 -14.43
CA ALA A 220 -8.53 2.82 -14.70
C ALA A 220 -9.22 2.21 -13.47
N ASP A 221 -8.58 1.25 -12.81
CA ASP A 221 -9.11 0.63 -11.59
C ASP A 221 -9.16 1.63 -10.42
N ALA A 222 -8.18 2.54 -10.34
CA ALA A 222 -8.18 3.59 -9.31
C ALA A 222 -9.35 4.55 -9.47
N LEU A 223 -9.63 4.92 -10.72
CA LEU A 223 -10.75 5.77 -11.07
C LEU A 223 -12.08 5.05 -10.80
N ASP A 224 -12.23 3.78 -11.18
CA ASP A 224 -13.45 3.00 -10.87
C ASP A 224 -13.68 2.87 -9.35
N ALA A 225 -12.61 2.64 -8.57
CA ALA A 225 -12.69 2.62 -7.11
C ALA A 225 -13.14 3.96 -6.51
N ALA A 226 -12.85 5.07 -7.19
CA ALA A 226 -13.23 6.42 -6.79
C ALA A 226 -14.54 6.93 -7.42
N LYS A 227 -15.29 6.08 -8.15
CA LYS A 227 -16.46 6.53 -8.95
C LYS A 227 -17.60 7.17 -8.17
N ASN A 228 -17.73 6.83 -6.89
CA ASN A 228 -18.78 7.37 -6.02
C ASN A 228 -18.34 8.67 -5.33
N ASP A 229 -17.09 9.08 -5.52
CA ASP A 229 -16.60 10.36 -5.03
C ASP A 229 -16.90 11.47 -6.06
N SER A 230 -17.50 12.55 -5.57
CA SER A 230 -17.79 13.76 -6.35
C SER A 230 -16.54 14.52 -6.83
N GLN A 231 -15.41 14.37 -6.14
CA GLN A 231 -14.16 15.09 -6.44
C GLN A 231 -12.93 14.29 -5.99
N PRO A 232 -12.57 13.21 -6.71
CA PRO A 232 -11.36 12.47 -6.40
C PRO A 232 -10.09 13.26 -6.73
N PHE A 233 -9.03 13.05 -5.94
CA PHE A 233 -7.76 13.75 -6.09
C PHE A 233 -6.63 12.81 -6.48
N ILE A 234 -5.88 13.16 -7.53
CA ILE A 234 -4.57 12.59 -7.81
C ILE A 234 -3.53 13.40 -7.03
N ILE A 235 -2.78 12.71 -6.16
CA ILE A 235 -1.76 13.35 -5.31
C ILE A 235 -0.33 12.91 -5.65
N GLY A 236 -0.16 12.22 -6.80
CA GLY A 236 1.13 11.88 -7.38
C GLY A 236 1.56 10.42 -7.14
N GLY A 237 2.84 10.07 -7.29
CA GLY A 237 3.95 10.91 -7.76
C GLY A 237 3.95 11.19 -9.26
N GLY A 238 5.10 11.62 -9.79
CA GLY A 238 5.24 12.10 -11.18
C GLY A 238 4.69 11.16 -12.26
N GLU A 239 4.86 9.85 -12.10
CA GLU A 239 4.30 8.85 -13.01
C GLU A 239 2.76 8.85 -13.02
N ILE A 240 2.14 8.92 -11.84
CA ILE A 240 0.68 8.92 -11.70
C ILE A 240 0.12 10.25 -12.22
N TYR A 241 0.77 11.37 -11.94
CA TYR A 241 0.38 12.66 -12.52
C TYR A 241 0.38 12.61 -14.05
N ARG A 242 1.43 12.07 -14.67
CA ARG A 242 1.53 11.97 -16.13
C ARG A 242 0.42 11.12 -16.73
N GLN A 243 0.10 9.98 -16.11
CA GLN A 243 -0.98 9.11 -16.56
C GLN A 243 -2.36 9.77 -16.38
N ALA A 244 -2.55 10.56 -15.33
CA ALA A 244 -3.84 11.13 -14.98
C ALA A 244 -4.14 12.49 -15.62
N LEU A 245 -3.13 13.29 -15.99
CA LEU A 245 -3.29 14.62 -16.60
C LEU A 245 -4.28 14.66 -17.79
N PRO A 246 -4.32 13.66 -18.70
CA PRO A 246 -5.26 13.66 -19.82
C PRO A 246 -6.73 13.42 -19.43
N TYR A 247 -6.99 13.00 -18.19
CA TYR A 247 -8.32 12.70 -17.66
C TYR A 247 -8.78 13.75 -16.63
N ALA A 248 -7.89 14.65 -16.24
CA ALA A 248 -8.16 15.66 -15.23
C ALA A 248 -8.97 16.83 -15.80
N ASP A 249 -9.85 17.37 -14.97
CA ASP A 249 -10.63 18.58 -15.26
C ASP A 249 -10.08 19.82 -14.52
N LYS A 250 -9.38 19.61 -13.41
CA LYS A 250 -8.83 20.67 -12.55
C LYS A 250 -7.42 20.35 -12.06
N ILE A 251 -6.58 21.38 -11.92
CA ILE A 251 -5.29 21.31 -11.23
C ILE A 251 -5.28 22.35 -10.11
N GLU A 252 -5.00 21.88 -8.89
CA GLU A 252 -4.77 22.69 -7.70
C GLU A 252 -3.25 22.70 -7.43
N LEU A 253 -2.53 23.67 -7.99
CA LEU A 253 -1.07 23.73 -7.93
C LEU A 253 -0.59 24.73 -6.87
N THR A 254 0.37 24.32 -6.06
CA THR A 254 1.19 25.23 -5.27
C THR A 254 2.53 25.41 -5.99
N ARG A 255 2.74 26.56 -6.63
CA ARG A 255 4.00 26.90 -7.30
C ARG A 255 4.95 27.51 -6.28
N VAL A 256 6.05 26.83 -5.97
CA VAL A 256 7.12 27.37 -5.12
C VAL A 256 8.09 28.15 -6.00
N HIS A 257 8.27 29.44 -5.71
CA HIS A 257 9.06 30.38 -6.52
C HIS A 257 10.56 30.26 -6.23
N ASP A 258 11.06 29.04 -6.40
CA ASP A 258 12.47 28.68 -6.29
C ASP A 258 12.74 27.41 -7.11
N THR A 259 14.01 27.15 -7.41
CA THR A 259 14.43 26.00 -8.20
C THR A 259 15.18 25.01 -7.30
N PHE A 260 14.84 23.73 -7.42
CA PHE A 260 15.43 22.69 -6.59
C PHE A 260 15.89 21.50 -7.41
N GLU A 261 16.82 20.73 -6.86
CA GLU A 261 17.19 19.43 -7.39
C GLU A 261 16.19 18.36 -6.95
N GLY A 262 15.84 17.45 -7.85
CA GLY A 262 15.01 16.29 -7.53
C GLY A 262 14.88 15.32 -8.69
N ASP A 263 14.25 14.19 -8.41
CA ASP A 263 14.11 13.05 -9.32
C ASP A 263 12.64 12.81 -9.74
N ALA A 264 11.71 13.53 -9.12
CA ALA A 264 10.28 13.50 -9.43
C ALA A 264 9.81 14.88 -9.89
N PHE A 265 9.03 14.90 -10.98
CA PHE A 265 8.54 16.13 -11.60
C PHE A 265 7.04 16.06 -11.84
N PHE A 266 6.36 17.20 -11.68
CA PHE A 266 5.02 17.42 -12.19
C PHE A 266 5.05 17.58 -13.72
N PRO A 267 4.08 17.05 -14.46
CA PRO A 267 4.05 17.21 -15.91
C PRO A 267 3.89 18.69 -16.29
N LYS A 268 4.46 19.08 -17.44
CA LYS A 268 4.29 20.43 -17.99
C LYS A 268 2.80 20.70 -18.24
N ILE A 269 2.32 21.84 -17.75
CA ILE A 269 0.96 22.33 -18.01
C ILE A 269 1.00 23.07 -19.34
N ASP A 270 0.25 22.58 -20.33
CA ASP A 270 0.13 23.22 -21.65
C ASP A 270 -0.92 24.35 -21.60
N PRO A 271 -0.55 25.62 -21.85
CA PRO A 271 -1.49 26.74 -21.86
C PRO A 271 -2.60 26.66 -22.93
N SER A 272 -2.43 25.81 -23.94
CA SER A 272 -3.45 25.51 -24.95
C SER A 272 -4.52 24.55 -24.45
N GLU A 273 -4.21 23.72 -23.44
CA GLU A 273 -5.16 22.79 -22.80
C GLU A 273 -5.71 23.31 -21.47
N TRP A 274 -4.99 24.19 -20.78
CA TRP A 274 -5.30 24.65 -19.44
C TRP A 274 -5.39 26.16 -19.37
N ILE A 275 -6.30 26.65 -18.53
CA ILE A 275 -6.46 28.07 -18.22
C ILE A 275 -6.34 28.27 -16.72
N GLU A 276 -5.51 29.23 -16.31
CA GLU A 276 -5.45 29.71 -14.93
C GLU A 276 -6.72 30.50 -14.62
N THR A 277 -7.45 30.10 -13.59
CA THR A 277 -8.69 30.76 -13.17
C THR A 277 -8.54 31.52 -11.86
N GLN A 278 -7.59 31.12 -11.02
CA GLN A 278 -7.31 31.74 -9.73
C GLN A 278 -5.82 31.66 -9.42
N SER A 279 -5.29 32.72 -8.82
CA SER A 279 -3.93 32.75 -8.29
C SER A 279 -3.85 33.63 -7.05
N LYS A 280 -3.18 33.13 -6.02
CA LYS A 280 -2.93 33.84 -4.76
C LYS A 280 -1.47 33.69 -4.36
N LEU A 281 -0.77 34.82 -4.32
CA LEU A 281 0.63 34.88 -3.91
C LEU A 281 0.76 34.86 -2.38
N HIS A 282 1.71 34.06 -1.90
CA HIS A 282 2.20 34.03 -0.54
C HIS A 282 3.67 34.44 -0.54
N GLN A 283 3.98 35.55 0.12
CA GLN A 283 5.35 36.03 0.24
C GLN A 283 6.14 35.18 1.23
N LYS A 284 7.48 35.33 1.22
CA LYS A 284 8.32 34.75 2.28
C LYS A 284 7.96 35.38 3.62
N ASP A 285 7.96 34.56 4.66
CA ASP A 285 7.75 35.01 6.04
C ASP A 285 8.56 34.14 7.02
N ALA A 286 8.36 34.37 8.33
CA ALA A 286 9.08 33.63 9.37
C ALA A 286 8.77 32.12 9.39
N GLN A 287 7.63 31.69 8.86
CA GLN A 287 7.21 30.27 8.80
C GLN A 287 7.52 29.64 7.44
N HIS A 288 7.71 30.45 6.39
CA HIS A 288 7.84 30.01 5.01
C HIS A 288 9.11 30.60 4.37
N PRO A 289 10.20 29.80 4.24
CA PRO A 289 11.47 30.27 3.67
C PRO A 289 11.40 30.57 2.16
N TYR A 290 10.36 30.08 1.49
CA TYR A 290 10.13 30.25 0.06
C TYR A 290 8.81 30.99 -0.19
N ALA A 291 8.79 31.89 -1.17
CA ALA A 291 7.54 32.43 -1.67
C ALA A 291 6.85 31.35 -2.52
N PHE A 292 5.52 31.31 -2.50
CA PHE A 292 4.76 30.37 -3.32
C PHE A 292 3.43 30.97 -3.74
N SER A 293 2.78 30.38 -4.75
CA SER A 293 1.44 30.77 -5.18
C SER A 293 0.51 29.58 -5.23
N PHE A 294 -0.69 29.74 -4.69
CA PHE A 294 -1.78 28.81 -4.92
C PHE A 294 -2.44 29.17 -6.24
N ILE A 295 -2.41 28.25 -7.19
CA ILE A 295 -2.90 28.44 -8.55
C ILE A 295 -3.93 27.36 -8.85
N THR A 296 -5.08 27.76 -9.38
CA THR A 296 -6.10 26.85 -9.90
C THR A 296 -6.12 26.90 -11.41
N TYR A 297 -5.98 25.75 -12.05
CA TYR A 297 -6.20 25.61 -13.48
C TYR A 297 -7.46 24.79 -13.74
N HIS A 298 -8.23 25.22 -14.72
CA HIS A 298 -9.27 24.38 -15.33
C HIS A 298 -8.84 23.99 -16.73
N ARG A 299 -9.27 22.80 -17.14
CA ARG A 299 -9.14 22.40 -18.53
C ARG A 299 -10.01 23.31 -19.40
N ARG A 300 -9.46 23.79 -20.52
CA ARG A 300 -10.18 24.60 -21.51
C ARG A 300 -11.29 23.81 -22.19
#